data_AF-A0A3N7DFV6-F1
#
_entry.id   AF-A0A3N7DFV6-F1
#
_cell.length_a   1.000
_cell.length_b   1.000
_cell.length_c   1.000
_cell.angle_alpha   90.00
_cell.angle_beta   90.00
_cell.angle_gamma   90.00
#
_symmetry.space_group_name_H-M   'P 1'
#
loop_
_entity.id
_entity.type
_entity.pdbx_description
1 polymer ?
#
loop_
_entity_poly.entity_id
_entity_poly.type
_entity_poly.pdbx_seq_one_letter_code
_entity_poly.pdbx_strand_id
1 'polypeptide(L)'
;TLVLAPIYVLGFSKEVIDAYIVVVGFQAVFNHCNVSVRLGPLRYIIVTPNFHHWHHSQDIEALDKNYSAHYAFLDYIFGTAVKSTKLWPEKYGVLGDYVPNGFFKQLKFPFVWKG
;
A
#
# COMPACT_ATOMS: atom_id res chain seq x y z
N THR A 1 -2.95 7.07 -15.37
CA THR A 1 -3.04 6.72 -16.80
C THR A 1 -1.75 6.09 -17.35
N LEU A 2 -0.55 6.51 -16.93
CA LEU A 2 0.72 5.94 -17.46
C LEU A 2 1.18 4.62 -16.82
N VAL A 3 0.53 4.14 -15.75
CA VAL A 3 0.94 2.92 -15.03
C VAL A 3 0.96 1.67 -15.93
N LEU A 4 0.09 1.61 -16.94
CA LEU A 4 0.01 0.48 -17.88
C LEU A 4 0.88 0.66 -19.13
N ALA A 5 1.51 1.82 -19.32
CA ALA A 5 2.28 2.09 -20.52
C ALA A 5 3.45 1.11 -20.72
N PRO A 6 4.23 0.72 -19.68
CA PRO A 6 5.31 -0.24 -19.86
C PRO A 6 4.83 -1.61 -20.36
N ILE A 7 3.79 -2.18 -19.76
CA ILE A 7 3.28 -3.50 -20.17
C ILE A 7 2.66 -3.46 -21.59
N TYR A 8 2.05 -2.34 -21.97
CA TYR A 8 1.54 -2.16 -23.33
C TYR A 8 2.68 -2.06 -24.36
N VAL A 9 3.70 -1.24 -24.08
CA VAL A 9 4.86 -1.05 -24.97
C VAL A 9 5.70 -2.33 -25.12
N LEU A 10 5.80 -3.14 -24.06
CA LEU A 10 6.46 -4.44 -24.09
C LEU A 10 5.69 -5.51 -24.89
N GLY A 11 4.51 -5.18 -25.44
CA GLY A 11 3.78 -6.04 -26.37
C GLY A 11 2.95 -7.14 -25.70
N PHE A 12 2.58 -6.98 -24.43
CA PHE A 12 1.67 -7.92 -23.78
C PHE A 12 0.28 -7.89 -24.44
N SER A 13 -0.38 -9.05 -24.52
CA SER A 13 -1.69 -9.16 -25.16
C SER A 13 -2.76 -8.39 -24.37
N LYS A 14 -3.82 -7.97 -25.06
CA LYS A 14 -4.93 -7.25 -24.44
C LYS A 14 -5.57 -8.06 -23.31
N GLU A 15 -5.73 -9.36 -23.50
CA GLU A 15 -6.35 -10.27 -22.53
C GLU A 15 -5.54 -10.35 -21.24
N VAL A 16 -4.20 -10.36 -21.35
CA VAL A 16 -3.31 -10.34 -20.18
C VAL A 16 -3.43 -9.01 -19.42
N ILE A 17 -3.45 -7.89 -20.15
CA ILE A 17 -3.61 -6.56 -19.55
C ILE A 17 -4.97 -6.42 -18.86
N ASP A 18 -6.05 -6.88 -19.51
CA ASP A 18 -7.40 -6.86 -18.96
C ASP A 18 -7.49 -7.70 -17.68
N ALA A 19 -6.94 -8.92 -17.70
CA ALA A 19 -6.90 -9.79 -16.52
C ALA A 19 -6.12 -9.14 -15.38
N TYR A 20 -4.96 -8.54 -15.69
CA TYR A 20 -4.16 -7.79 -14.71
C TYR A 20 -4.98 -6.65 -14.08
N ILE A 21 -5.64 -5.82 -14.89
CA ILE A 21 -6.46 -4.69 -14.42
C ILE A 21 -7.54 -5.18 -13.44
N VAL A 22 -8.24 -6.27 -13.75
CA VAL A 22 -9.26 -6.84 -12.88
C VAL A 22 -8.65 -7.25 -11.54
N VAL A 23 -7.54 -8.00 -11.55
CA VAL A 23 -6.89 -8.51 -10.34
C VAL A 23 -6.36 -7.36 -9.46
N VAL A 24 -5.59 -6.43 -10.03
CA VAL A 24 -4.99 -5.34 -9.24
C VAL A 24 -6.00 -4.28 -8.85
N GLY A 25 -7.00 -4.02 -9.69
CA GLY A 25 -8.10 -3.11 -9.38
C GLY A 25 -8.93 -3.63 -8.21
N PHE A 26 -9.26 -4.94 -8.22
CA PHE A 26 -9.91 -5.58 -7.09
C PHE A 26 -9.07 -5.50 -5.83
N GLN A 27 -7.79 -5.87 -5.87
CA GLN A 27 -6.92 -5.82 -4.69
C GLN A 27 -6.74 -4.39 -4.15
N ALA A 28 -6.62 -3.39 -5.02
CA ALA A 28 -6.48 -1.99 -4.60
C ALA A 28 -7.68 -1.55 -3.75
N VAL A 29 -8.90 -1.91 -4.13
CA VAL A 29 -10.11 -1.60 -3.34
C VAL A 29 -10.19 -2.50 -2.11
N PHE A 30 -10.02 -3.81 -2.28
CA PHE A 30 -10.11 -4.80 -1.21
C PHE A 30 -9.19 -4.44 -0.04
N ASN A 31 -7.93 -4.09 -0.31
CA ASN A 31 -6.93 -3.76 0.70
C ASN A 31 -7.28 -2.52 1.56
N HIS A 32 -8.16 -1.65 1.10
CA HIS A 32 -8.60 -0.46 1.87
C HIS A 32 -9.98 -0.65 2.52
N CYS A 33 -10.58 -1.82 2.41
CA CYS A 33 -11.84 -2.09 3.08
C CYS A 33 -11.65 -2.14 4.60
N ASN A 34 -12.55 -1.50 5.35
CA ASN A 34 -12.51 -1.49 6.82
C ASN A 34 -13.07 -2.80 7.43
N VAL A 35 -12.48 -3.93 7.04
CA VAL A 35 -12.87 -5.28 7.49
C VAL A 35 -11.63 -6.07 7.89
N SER A 36 -11.77 -6.92 8.91
CA SER A 36 -10.70 -7.83 9.33
C SER A 36 -10.83 -9.16 8.59
N VAL A 37 -9.92 -9.45 7.66
CA VAL A 37 -9.97 -10.67 6.84
C VAL A 37 -8.89 -11.65 7.29
N ARG A 38 -9.34 -12.79 7.82
CA ARG A 38 -8.45 -13.83 8.35
C ARG A 38 -8.24 -14.94 7.32
N LEU A 39 -7.31 -14.75 6.39
CA LEU A 39 -7.03 -15.72 5.31
C LEU A 39 -6.09 -16.89 5.71
N GLY A 40 -5.88 -17.13 7.01
CA GLY A 40 -4.96 -18.16 7.47
C GLY A 40 -3.54 -17.96 6.91
N PRO A 41 -2.87 -18.99 6.37
CA PRO A 41 -1.54 -18.88 5.77
C PRO A 41 -1.46 -17.98 4.52
N LEU A 42 -2.58 -17.77 3.81
CA LEU A 42 -2.57 -16.98 2.57
C LEU A 42 -2.22 -15.50 2.83
N ARG A 43 -2.37 -15.02 4.07
CA ARG A 43 -1.93 -13.68 4.50
C ARG A 43 -0.44 -13.41 4.29
N TYR A 44 0.37 -14.47 4.20
CA TYR A 44 1.81 -14.36 3.96
C TYR A 44 2.15 -14.25 2.47
N ILE A 45 1.19 -14.49 1.57
CA ILE A 45 1.40 -14.50 0.12
C ILE A 45 0.80 -13.24 -0.50
N ILE A 46 -0.46 -12.91 -0.16
CA ILE A 46 -1.17 -11.76 -0.70
C ILE A 46 -1.40 -10.71 0.38
N VAL A 47 -1.43 -9.45 -0.04
CA VAL A 47 -1.81 -8.34 0.82
C VAL A 47 -3.28 -8.45 1.18
N THR A 48 -3.60 -8.18 2.44
CA THR A 48 -4.96 -8.17 3.00
C THR A 48 -5.27 -6.79 3.57
N PRO A 49 -6.54 -6.49 3.89
CA PRO A 49 -6.87 -5.25 4.58
C PRO A 49 -6.09 -5.07 5.88
N ASN A 50 -5.95 -6.15 6.66
CA ASN A 50 -5.16 -6.14 7.89
C ASN A 50 -3.70 -5.72 7.63
N PHE A 51 -3.08 -6.24 6.58
CA PHE A 51 -1.69 -5.92 6.22
C PHE A 51 -1.55 -4.46 5.76
N HIS A 52 -2.47 -4.01 4.91
CA HIS A 52 -2.43 -2.67 4.32
C HIS A 52 -2.81 -1.56 5.29
N HIS A 53 -3.65 -1.86 6.29
CA HIS A 53 -3.93 -0.91 7.37
C HIS A 53 -2.69 -0.59 8.20
N TRP A 54 -1.84 -1.60 8.43
CA TRP A 54 -0.55 -1.37 9.09
C TRP A 54 0.38 -0.49 8.26
N HIS A 55 0.34 -0.56 6.93
CA HIS A 55 1.08 0.37 6.07
C HIS A 55 0.64 1.85 6.27
N HIS A 56 -0.65 2.07 6.46
CA HIS A 56 -1.22 3.41 6.71
C HIS A 56 -1.14 3.88 8.17
N SER A 57 -0.51 3.10 9.04
CA SER A 57 -0.44 3.37 10.47
C SER A 57 0.61 4.44 10.81
N GLN A 58 0.29 5.28 11.79
CA GLN A 58 1.26 6.19 12.44
C GLN A 58 1.92 5.56 13.67
N ASP A 59 1.56 4.33 14.05
CA ASP A 59 2.16 3.64 15.18
C ASP A 59 3.65 3.41 14.91
N ILE A 60 4.49 3.65 15.91
CA ILE A 60 5.97 3.58 15.78
C ILE A 60 6.45 2.24 15.20
N GLU A 61 5.79 1.13 15.55
CA GLU A 61 6.13 -0.22 15.10
C GLU A 61 5.80 -0.49 13.62
N ALA A 62 5.05 0.41 12.98
CA ALA A 62 4.55 0.28 11.63
C ALA A 62 5.15 1.30 10.65
N LEU A 63 5.95 2.24 11.16
CA LEU A 63 6.71 3.18 10.33
C LEU A 63 7.65 2.43 9.39
N ASP A 64 7.64 2.81 8.12
CA ASP A 64 8.54 2.26 7.10
C ASP A 64 8.42 0.73 6.96
N LYS A 65 7.18 0.22 7.03
CA LYS A 65 6.82 -1.20 6.91
C LYS A 65 5.71 -1.44 5.89
N ASN A 66 5.54 -2.71 5.50
CA ASN A 66 4.46 -3.21 4.65
C ASN A 66 4.37 -2.46 3.30
N TYR A 67 5.44 -2.46 2.52
CA TYR A 67 5.53 -1.72 1.26
C TYR A 67 4.78 -2.36 0.09
N SER A 68 4.58 -3.67 0.10
CA SER A 68 3.94 -4.37 -1.00
C SER A 68 2.45 -4.02 -1.10
N ALA A 69 1.99 -3.78 -2.33
CA ALA A 69 0.56 -3.53 -2.61
C ALA A 69 -0.22 -4.82 -2.92
N HIS A 70 0.45 -5.87 -3.41
CA HIS A 70 -0.19 -7.09 -3.90
C HIS A 70 0.32 -8.36 -3.22
N TYR A 71 1.64 -8.44 -2.98
CA TYR A 71 2.31 -9.65 -2.53
C TYR A 71 3.04 -9.46 -1.21
N ALA A 72 2.37 -9.84 -0.11
CA ALA A 72 2.88 -9.67 1.25
C ALA A 72 4.23 -10.38 1.49
N PHE A 73 4.50 -11.49 0.78
CA PHE A 73 5.73 -12.26 0.96
C PHE A 73 7.00 -11.43 0.70
N LEU A 74 6.92 -10.41 -0.15
CA LEU A 74 8.06 -9.54 -0.43
C LEU A 74 8.52 -8.83 0.85
N ASP A 75 7.58 -8.31 1.64
CA ASP A 75 7.91 -7.67 2.91
C ASP A 75 8.50 -8.63 3.94
N TYR A 76 8.10 -9.90 3.91
CA TYR A 76 8.72 -10.93 4.76
C TYR A 76 10.15 -11.27 4.30
N ILE A 77 10.37 -11.39 2.99
CA ILE A 77 11.71 -11.65 2.41
C ILE A 77 12.67 -10.50 2.70
N PHE A 78 12.21 -9.26 2.53
CA PHE A 78 13.03 -8.06 2.69
C PHE A 78 13.04 -7.50 4.13
N GLY A 79 12.35 -8.15 5.07
CA GLY A 79 12.37 -7.78 6.49
C GLY A 79 11.58 -6.51 6.82
N THR A 80 10.67 -6.10 5.95
CA THR A 80 9.83 -4.90 6.06
C THR A 80 8.41 -5.19 6.51
N ALA A 81 8.05 -6.45 6.76
CA ALA A 81 6.75 -6.79 7.34
C ALA A 81 6.63 -6.30 8.79
N VAL A 82 5.49 -5.71 9.15
CA VAL A 82 5.11 -5.36 10.53
C VAL A 82 5.13 -6.61 11.41
N LYS A 83 5.64 -6.43 12.64
CA LYS A 83 5.71 -7.48 13.67
C LYS A 83 4.94 -7.14 14.95
N SER A 84 3.95 -6.25 14.84
CA SER A 84 3.12 -5.84 15.97
C SER A 84 2.35 -7.01 16.56
N THR A 85 2.22 -7.02 17.89
CA THR A 85 1.33 -7.93 18.62
C THR A 85 -0.09 -7.37 18.78
N LYS A 86 -0.32 -6.11 18.40
CA LYS A 86 -1.64 -5.49 18.43
C LYS A 86 -2.52 -6.07 17.32
N LEU A 87 -3.84 -6.02 17.56
CA LEU A 87 -4.81 -6.51 16.59
C LEU A 87 -4.98 -5.55 15.41
N TRP A 88 -4.79 -4.25 15.61
CA TRP A 88 -5.07 -3.20 14.64
C TRP A 88 -4.28 -1.91 14.95
N PRO A 89 -4.00 -1.04 13.96
CA PRO A 89 -3.43 0.28 14.18
C PRO A 89 -4.28 1.15 15.12
N GLU A 90 -3.62 1.92 16.00
CA GLU A 90 -4.32 2.91 16.83
C GLU A 90 -4.61 4.20 16.06
N LYS A 91 -3.68 4.62 15.19
CA LYS A 91 -3.79 5.87 14.43
C LYS A 91 -3.36 5.67 12.99
N TYR A 92 -4.00 6.42 12.08
CA TYR A 92 -3.70 6.42 10.65
C TYR A 92 -3.16 7.76 10.20
N GLY A 93 -2.31 7.73 9.17
CA GLY A 93 -1.76 8.92 8.53
C GLY A 93 -0.24 8.90 8.48
N VAL A 94 0.35 10.07 8.29
CA VAL A 94 1.81 10.26 8.24
C VAL A 94 2.29 10.84 9.56
N LEU A 95 3.34 10.28 10.15
CA LEU A 95 3.87 10.81 11.40
C LEU A 95 4.37 12.25 11.20
N GLY A 96 3.86 13.17 12.04
CA GLY A 96 4.20 14.59 12.00
C GLY A 96 3.17 15.44 11.22
N ASP A 97 3.08 16.71 11.58
CA ASP A 97 2.17 17.69 10.97
C ASP A 97 2.97 18.78 10.24
N TYR A 98 3.78 18.36 9.27
CA TYR A 98 4.71 19.22 8.54
C TYR A 98 4.22 19.59 7.13
N VAL A 99 3.14 18.95 6.66
CA VAL A 99 2.53 19.23 5.35
C VAL A 99 1.54 20.39 5.49
N PRO A 100 1.71 21.50 4.75
CA PRO A 100 0.88 22.68 4.90
C PRO A 100 -0.56 22.46 4.38
N ASN A 101 -1.53 23.08 5.04
CA ASN A 101 -2.93 23.04 4.62
C ASN A 101 -3.20 23.79 3.32
N GLY A 102 -4.01 23.19 2.44
CA GLY A 102 -4.54 23.78 1.23
C GLY A 102 -3.88 23.25 -0.05
N PHE A 103 -4.71 23.05 -1.08
CA PHE A 103 -4.35 22.41 -2.35
C PHE A 103 -3.03 22.94 -2.96
N PHE A 104 -2.90 24.25 -3.15
CA PHE A 104 -1.71 24.83 -3.77
C PHE A 104 -0.45 24.72 -2.92
N LYS A 105 -0.60 24.76 -1.59
CA LYS A 105 0.55 24.58 -0.69
C LYS A 105 1.02 23.12 -0.73
N GLN A 106 0.10 22.17 -0.67
CA GLN A 106 0.40 20.74 -0.80
C GLN A 106 1.00 20.39 -2.17
N LEU A 107 0.48 20.97 -3.26
CA LEU A 107 1.01 20.77 -4.62
C LEU A 107 2.46 21.28 -4.76
N LYS A 108 2.78 22.42 -4.15
CA LYS A 108 4.12 23.00 -4.18
C LYS A 108 5.08 22.31 -3.20
N PHE A 109 4.55 21.71 -2.14
CA PHE A 109 5.32 21.22 -1.00
C PHE A 109 6.51 20.31 -1.35
N PRO A 110 6.36 19.30 -2.24
CA PRO A 110 7.46 18.40 -2.60
C PRO A 110 8.67 19.11 -3.24
N PHE A 111 8.50 20.32 -3.76
CA PHE A 111 9.54 21.08 -4.45
C PHE A 111 10.19 22.17 -3.58
N VAL A 112 9.65 22.45 -2.39
CA VAL A 112 10.13 23.53 -1.51
C VAL A 112 10.46 23.09 -0.10
N TRP A 113 10.03 21.90 0.30
CA TRP A 113 10.37 21.34 1.60
C TRP A 113 11.88 21.12 1.74
N LYS A 114 12.43 21.38 2.93
CA LYS A 114 13.87 21.39 3.19
C LYS A 114 14.34 20.29 4.16
N GLY A 115 13.48 19.30 4.46
CA GLY A 115 13.68 18.42 5.60
C GLY A 115 13.28 19.08 6.90
#